data_AF-A0A1B6HGY9-F1
#
_entry.id   AF-A0A1B6HGY9-F1
#
_cell.length_a   1.000
_cell.length_b   1.000
_cell.length_c   1.000
_cell.angle_alpha   90.00
_cell.angle_beta   90.00
_cell.angle_gamma   90.00
#
_symmetry.space_group_name_H-M   'P 1'
#
loop_
_entity.id
_entity.type
_entity.pdbx_description
1 polymer ?
#
loop_
_entity_poly.entity_id
_entity_poly.type
_entity_poly.pdbx_seq_one_letter_code
_entity_poly.pdbx_strand_id
1 'polypeptide(L)'
;DDHDAECHSEVALQAMMGLSQVLPSVEQSHVRDIQVAIALRVKPFFEKENVELRTTSLRLLGELAVTGGSALPGFQDQIKACLVCLLMHLSDMEMSVVKACKFSLRAATNVLEAEKTKAMMNQHLIDDAMLHYQQFITDLAKLMVEEMADQIPIMVTTALTYGKSAWAPIRASSALFIGALYSSSPSYVRERVSLEAVTLRLLQQIKDPEKEVRSSAAHAFSLLFTSPT
;
A
#
# COMPACT_ATOMS: atom_id res chain seq x y z
N ASP A 1 -0.81 20.64 23.15
CA ASP A 1 -2.06 21.27 22.68
C ASP A 1 -2.86 20.18 21.97
N ASP A 2 -3.18 19.13 22.74
CA ASP A 2 -3.62 17.85 22.19
C ASP A 2 -5.11 17.88 21.84
N HIS A 3 -5.84 18.80 22.48
CA HIS A 3 -7.24 19.06 22.23
C HIS A 3 -7.49 19.62 20.82
N ASP A 4 -6.64 20.54 20.35
CA ASP A 4 -6.76 21.09 19.00
C ASP A 4 -6.44 20.04 17.93
N ALA A 5 -5.45 19.17 18.17
CA ALA A 5 -5.10 18.07 17.26
C ALA A 5 -6.22 17.01 17.17
N GLU A 6 -6.90 16.72 18.28
CA GLU A 6 -8.03 15.79 18.35
C GLU A 6 -9.27 16.37 17.65
N CYS A 7 -9.59 17.65 17.90
CA CYS A 7 -10.66 18.38 17.23
C CYS A 7 -10.47 18.43 15.71
N HIS A 8 -9.26 18.75 15.24
CA HIS A 8 -8.95 18.73 13.81
C HIS A 8 -9.09 17.33 13.18
N SER A 9 -8.77 16.29 13.94
CA SER A 9 -8.91 14.89 13.51
C SER A 9 -10.37 14.48 13.34
N GLU A 10 -11.25 14.91 14.25
CA GLU A 10 -12.69 14.65 14.16
C GLU A 10 -13.34 15.39 12.98
N VAL A 11 -12.99 16.67 12.78
CA VAL A 11 -13.49 17.45 11.63
C VAL A 11 -13.07 16.80 10.31
N ALA A 12 -11.80 16.36 10.20
CA ALA A 12 -11.31 15.67 9.01
C ALA A 12 -12.05 14.35 8.77
N LEU A 13 -12.31 13.58 9.84
CA LEU A 13 -13.07 12.34 9.76
C LEU A 13 -14.48 12.59 9.21
N GLN A 14 -15.22 13.52 9.81
CA GLN A 14 -16.59 13.83 9.38
C GLN A 14 -16.64 14.37 7.95
N ALA A 15 -15.65 15.18 7.55
CA ALA A 15 -15.54 15.65 6.17
C ALA A 15 -15.32 14.50 5.17
N MET A 16 -14.43 13.54 5.50
CA MET A 16 -14.19 12.38 4.65
C MET A 16 -15.42 11.46 4.57
N MET A 17 -16.11 11.21 5.68
CA MET A 17 -17.33 10.41 5.71
C MET A 17 -18.45 11.05 4.89
N GLY A 18 -18.67 12.37 5.05
CA GLY A 18 -19.64 13.10 4.25
C GLY A 18 -19.31 13.07 2.76
N LEU A 19 -18.03 13.21 2.40
CA LEU A 19 -17.58 13.09 1.02
C LEU A 19 -17.84 11.68 0.45
N SER A 20 -17.48 10.62 1.17
CA SER A 20 -17.76 9.23 0.79
C SER A 20 -19.25 8.98 0.50
N GLN A 21 -20.15 9.58 1.28
CA GLN A 21 -21.60 9.47 1.07
C GLN A 21 -22.09 10.21 -0.18
N VAL A 22 -21.48 11.35 -0.51
CA VAL A 22 -21.91 12.21 -1.61
C VAL A 22 -21.32 11.76 -2.95
N LEU A 23 -20.10 11.22 -2.97
CA LEU A 23 -19.39 10.81 -4.21
C LEU A 23 -20.25 10.02 -5.21
N PRO A 24 -21.05 9.01 -4.82
CA PRO A 24 -21.89 8.26 -5.77
C PRO A 24 -22.98 9.09 -6.47
N SER A 25 -23.34 10.25 -5.90
CA SER A 25 -24.36 11.16 -6.43
C SER A 25 -23.78 12.30 -7.27
N VAL A 26 -22.45 12.43 -7.34
CA VAL A 26 -21.76 13.48 -8.10
C VAL A 26 -21.45 12.97 -9.51
N GLU A 27 -21.61 13.82 -10.52
CA GLU A 27 -21.22 13.47 -11.89
C GLU A 27 -19.73 13.10 -11.96
N GLN A 28 -19.42 12.05 -12.72
CA GLN A 28 -18.06 11.49 -12.80
C GLN A 28 -17.00 12.52 -13.22
N SER A 29 -17.35 13.45 -14.11
CA SER A 29 -16.49 14.55 -14.56
C SER A 29 -16.04 15.43 -13.39
N HIS A 30 -16.98 15.84 -12.53
CA HIS A 30 -16.68 16.69 -11.38
C HIS A 30 -15.83 15.95 -10.35
N VAL A 31 -16.08 14.65 -10.13
CA VAL A 31 -15.22 13.83 -9.26
C VAL A 31 -13.80 13.77 -9.84
N ARG A 32 -13.67 13.50 -11.13
CA ARG A 32 -12.39 13.41 -11.83
C ARG A 32 -11.55 14.67 -11.68
N ASP A 33 -12.17 15.84 -11.70
CA ASP A 33 -11.48 17.13 -11.57
C ASP A 33 -10.87 17.36 -10.17
N ILE A 34 -11.39 16.68 -9.13
CA ILE A 34 -10.96 16.84 -7.74
C ILE A 34 -10.19 15.63 -7.18
N GLN A 35 -10.16 14.49 -7.89
CA GLN A 35 -9.52 13.24 -7.46
C GLN A 35 -8.09 13.43 -6.91
N VAL A 36 -7.24 14.14 -7.65
CA VAL A 36 -5.83 14.37 -7.27
C VAL A 36 -5.74 15.19 -5.99
N ALA A 37 -6.52 16.27 -5.91
CA ALA A 37 -6.51 17.19 -4.77
C ALA A 37 -6.96 16.50 -3.48
N ILE A 38 -7.93 15.59 -3.57
CA ILE A 38 -8.42 14.82 -2.43
C ILE A 38 -7.41 13.72 -2.07
N ALA A 39 -6.92 12.94 -3.04
CA ALA A 39 -5.94 11.88 -2.80
C ALA A 39 -4.71 12.38 -2.03
N LEU A 40 -4.19 13.55 -2.39
CA LEU A 40 -3.09 14.21 -1.69
C LEU A 40 -3.44 14.58 -0.24
N ARG A 41 -4.67 15.04 0.01
CA ARG A 41 -5.13 15.48 1.34
C ARG A 41 -5.48 14.32 2.27
N VAL A 42 -5.94 13.19 1.75
CA VAL A 42 -6.30 12.02 2.56
C VAL A 42 -5.09 11.16 2.92
N LYS A 43 -4.03 11.17 2.09
CA LYS A 43 -2.82 10.35 2.29
C LYS A 43 -2.20 10.44 3.68
N PRO A 44 -2.06 11.62 4.33
CA PRO A 44 -1.50 11.71 5.69
C PRO A 44 -2.33 10.99 6.76
N PHE A 45 -3.58 10.63 6.48
CA PHE A 45 -4.47 9.94 7.42
C PHE A 45 -4.31 8.40 7.38
N PHE A 46 -3.62 7.86 6.37
CA PHE A 46 -3.44 6.41 6.21
C PHE A 46 -2.59 5.78 7.33
N GLU A 47 -1.79 6.59 8.03
CA GLU A 47 -0.90 6.11 9.10
C GLU A 47 -1.26 6.69 10.47
N LYS A 48 -2.49 7.21 10.64
CA LYS A 48 -2.96 7.68 11.94
C LYS A 48 -3.28 6.50 12.86
N GLU A 49 -3.00 6.65 14.14
CA GLU A 49 -3.35 5.64 15.16
C GLU A 49 -4.86 5.43 15.25
N ASN A 50 -5.63 6.52 15.12
CA ASN A 50 -7.09 6.46 15.05
C ASN A 50 -7.54 5.57 13.89
N VAL A 51 -8.14 4.43 14.26
CA VAL A 51 -8.55 3.37 13.35
C VAL A 51 -9.63 3.84 12.38
N GLU A 52 -10.55 4.68 12.82
CA GLU A 52 -11.65 5.17 12.02
C GLU A 52 -11.18 6.16 10.95
N LEU A 53 -10.26 7.06 11.31
CA LEU A 53 -9.59 7.96 10.36
C LEU A 53 -8.80 7.17 9.31
N ARG A 54 -8.00 6.19 9.77
CA ARG A 54 -7.22 5.33 8.87
C ARG A 54 -8.14 4.56 7.93
N THR A 55 -9.19 3.92 8.45
CA THR A 55 -10.19 3.17 7.67
C THR A 55 -10.89 4.06 6.65
N THR A 56 -11.42 5.20 7.09
CA THR A 56 -12.20 6.12 6.25
C THR A 56 -11.35 6.71 5.14
N SER A 57 -10.14 7.18 5.46
CA SER A 57 -9.24 7.77 4.46
C SER A 57 -8.78 6.76 3.41
N LEU A 58 -8.38 5.55 3.83
CA LEU A 58 -7.99 4.48 2.92
C LEU A 58 -9.14 4.07 2.00
N ARG A 59 -10.36 3.96 2.54
CA ARG A 59 -11.56 3.62 1.76
C ARG A 59 -11.94 4.71 0.76
N LEU A 60 -11.88 5.98 1.18
CA LEU A 60 -12.19 7.13 0.33
C LEU A 60 -11.27 7.19 -0.90
N LEU A 61 -9.98 6.82 -0.78
CA LEU A 61 -9.09 6.69 -1.93
C LEU A 61 -9.63 5.69 -2.99
N GLY A 62 -10.15 4.56 -2.53
CA GLY A 62 -10.76 3.55 -3.41
C GLY A 62 -12.07 4.04 -4.02
N GLU A 63 -12.91 4.72 -3.25
CA GLU A 63 -14.17 5.30 -3.74
C GLU A 63 -13.91 6.31 -4.86
N LEU A 64 -12.92 7.20 -4.69
CA LEU A 64 -12.47 8.11 -5.74
C LEU A 64 -12.08 7.36 -7.03
N ALA A 65 -11.35 6.25 -6.91
CA ALA A 65 -10.92 5.44 -8.05
C ALA A 65 -12.09 4.76 -8.77
N VAL A 66 -13.16 4.40 -8.06
CA VAL A 66 -14.38 3.85 -8.68
C VAL A 66 -15.20 4.95 -9.34
N THR A 67 -15.36 6.10 -8.69
CA THR A 67 -16.35 7.11 -9.10
C THR A 67 -15.86 8.06 -10.19
N GLY A 68 -14.56 8.31 -10.33
CA GLY A 68 -14.06 9.29 -11.30
C GLY A 68 -13.89 8.80 -12.74
N GLY A 69 -14.35 7.59 -13.06
CA GLY A 69 -14.28 7.03 -14.42
C GLY A 69 -12.84 6.85 -14.90
N SER A 70 -12.55 7.28 -16.14
CA SER A 70 -11.18 7.22 -16.68
C SER A 70 -10.25 8.18 -15.94
N ALA A 71 -9.26 7.62 -15.25
CA ALA A 71 -8.35 8.35 -14.39
C ALA A 71 -7.42 9.27 -15.17
N LEU A 72 -7.28 10.51 -14.69
CA LEU A 72 -6.25 11.43 -15.19
C LEU A 72 -4.84 10.92 -14.81
N PRO A 73 -3.80 11.23 -15.60
CA PRO A 73 -2.42 10.80 -15.31
C PRO A 73 -1.97 11.16 -13.89
N GLY A 74 -2.30 12.38 -13.42
CA GLY A 74 -1.95 12.81 -12.07
C GLY A 74 -2.62 11.97 -10.97
N PHE A 75 -3.82 11.41 -11.22
CA PHE A 75 -4.47 10.52 -10.26
C PHE A 75 -3.88 9.11 -10.30
N GLN A 76 -3.48 8.63 -11.49
CA GLN A 76 -2.71 7.39 -11.60
C GLN A 76 -1.40 7.46 -10.79
N ASP A 77 -0.69 8.59 -10.84
CA ASP A 77 0.51 8.81 -10.03
C ASP A 77 0.21 8.79 -8.53
N GLN A 78 -0.92 9.36 -8.10
CA GLN A 78 -1.34 9.26 -6.69
C GLN A 78 -1.64 7.82 -6.27
N ILE A 79 -2.33 7.04 -7.12
CA ILE A 79 -2.60 5.62 -6.84
C ILE A 79 -1.30 4.82 -6.73
N LYS A 80 -0.37 4.99 -7.68
CA LYS A 80 0.97 4.36 -7.62
C LYS A 80 1.70 4.74 -6.33
N ALA A 81 1.65 6.01 -5.94
CA ALA A 81 2.28 6.54 -4.73
C ALA A 81 1.63 6.06 -3.41
N CYS A 82 0.42 5.50 -3.47
CA CYS A 82 -0.28 4.92 -2.32
C CYS A 82 -0.26 3.39 -2.31
N LEU A 83 0.20 2.76 -3.39
CA LEU A 83 0.11 1.31 -3.58
C LEU A 83 0.87 0.54 -2.49
N VAL A 84 2.09 0.97 -2.18
CA VAL A 84 2.89 0.36 -1.11
C VAL A 84 2.19 0.46 0.23
N CYS A 85 1.66 1.63 0.58
CA CYS A 85 0.91 1.84 1.82
C CYS A 85 -0.27 0.87 1.92
N LEU A 86 -1.10 0.80 0.87
CA LEU A 86 -2.24 -0.10 0.81
C LEU A 86 -1.83 -1.57 0.99
N LEU A 87 -0.74 -2.00 0.35
CA LEU A 87 -0.19 -3.35 0.47
C LEU A 87 0.38 -3.62 1.87
N MET A 88 0.94 -2.64 2.55
CA MET A 88 1.44 -2.82 3.92
C MET A 88 0.28 -3.01 4.91
N HIS A 89 -0.76 -2.20 4.78
CA HIS A 89 -1.94 -2.25 5.66
C HIS A 89 -2.89 -3.43 5.39
N LEU A 90 -2.59 -4.31 4.43
CA LEU A 90 -3.25 -5.63 4.35
C LEU A 90 -2.94 -6.53 5.55
N SER A 91 -1.88 -6.23 6.31
CA SER A 91 -1.49 -6.91 7.55
C SER A 91 -1.83 -6.09 8.81
N ASP A 92 -2.70 -5.09 8.71
CA ASP A 92 -3.13 -4.30 9.87
C ASP A 92 -3.84 -5.20 10.92
N MET A 93 -3.76 -4.82 12.20
CA MET A 93 -4.43 -5.53 13.29
C MET A 93 -5.94 -5.29 13.27
N GLU A 94 -6.36 -4.18 12.68
CA GLU A 94 -7.75 -3.80 12.60
C GLU A 94 -8.38 -4.29 11.29
N MET A 95 -9.34 -5.20 11.42
CA MET A 95 -10.01 -5.82 10.27
C MET A 95 -10.72 -4.78 9.38
N SER A 96 -11.20 -3.67 9.94
CA SER A 96 -11.80 -2.58 9.16
C SER A 96 -10.81 -1.94 8.20
N VAL A 97 -9.55 -1.77 8.64
CA VAL A 97 -8.47 -1.22 7.82
C VAL A 97 -8.07 -2.21 6.74
N VAL A 98 -7.94 -3.50 7.08
CA VAL A 98 -7.66 -4.55 6.10
C VAL A 98 -8.73 -4.58 5.00
N LYS A 99 -10.02 -4.51 5.37
CA LYS A 99 -11.13 -4.45 4.41
C LYS A 99 -11.09 -3.19 3.53
N ALA A 100 -10.78 -2.03 4.11
CA ALA A 100 -10.60 -0.79 3.35
C ALA A 100 -9.45 -0.91 2.34
N CYS A 101 -8.32 -1.49 2.73
CA CYS A 101 -7.19 -1.73 1.83
C CYS A 101 -7.52 -2.71 0.71
N LYS A 102 -8.20 -3.82 1.00
CA LYS A 102 -8.64 -4.78 -0.03
C LYS A 102 -9.57 -4.14 -1.05
N PHE A 103 -10.56 -3.38 -0.58
CA PHE A 103 -11.46 -2.63 -1.44
C PHE A 103 -10.68 -1.64 -2.31
N SER A 104 -9.83 -0.80 -1.70
CA SER A 104 -9.12 0.26 -2.42
C SER A 104 -8.07 -0.26 -3.38
N LEU A 105 -7.42 -1.39 -3.08
CA LEU A 105 -6.52 -2.07 -4.02
C LEU A 105 -7.28 -2.60 -5.23
N ARG A 106 -8.44 -3.24 -5.04
CA ARG A 106 -9.29 -3.68 -6.16
C ARG A 106 -9.76 -2.49 -7.01
N ALA A 107 -10.19 -1.40 -6.37
CA ALA A 107 -10.56 -0.18 -7.07
C ALA A 107 -9.39 0.45 -7.86
N ALA A 108 -8.20 0.49 -7.26
CA ALA A 108 -6.98 0.98 -7.89
C ALA A 108 -6.61 0.20 -9.16
N THR A 109 -7.00 -1.07 -9.28
CA THR A 109 -6.74 -1.84 -10.50
C THR A 109 -7.42 -1.28 -11.75
N ASN A 110 -8.50 -0.52 -11.61
CA ASN A 110 -9.14 0.16 -12.75
C ASN A 110 -8.39 1.41 -13.21
N VAL A 111 -7.44 1.87 -12.41
CA VAL A 111 -6.62 3.06 -12.64
C VAL A 111 -5.23 2.68 -13.14
N LEU A 112 -4.73 1.51 -12.75
CA LEU A 112 -3.42 0.99 -13.13
C LEU A 112 -3.47 0.28 -14.49
N GLU A 113 -2.47 0.53 -15.33
CA GLU A 113 -2.27 -0.14 -16.62
C GLU A 113 -1.48 -1.45 -16.43
N ALA A 114 -2.00 -2.38 -15.62
CA ALA A 114 -1.33 -3.63 -15.24
C ALA A 114 -2.34 -4.79 -15.07
N GLU A 115 -2.69 -5.45 -16.18
CA GLU A 115 -3.80 -6.39 -16.25
C GLU A 115 -3.54 -7.69 -15.46
N LYS A 116 -2.31 -8.22 -15.41
CA LYS A 116 -1.99 -9.42 -14.62
C LYS A 116 -2.04 -9.11 -13.13
N THR A 117 -1.45 -7.98 -12.73
CA THR A 117 -1.47 -7.46 -11.36
C THR A 117 -2.92 -7.24 -10.91
N LYS A 118 -3.75 -6.68 -11.78
CA LYS A 118 -5.19 -6.51 -11.58
C LYS A 118 -5.92 -7.82 -11.36
N ALA A 119 -5.69 -8.81 -12.22
CA ALA A 119 -6.30 -10.13 -12.08
C ALA A 119 -5.95 -10.78 -10.73
N MET A 120 -4.67 -10.73 -10.34
CA MET A 120 -4.18 -11.25 -9.07
C MET A 120 -4.84 -10.56 -7.86
N MET A 121 -4.92 -9.23 -7.87
CA MET A 121 -5.56 -8.47 -6.79
C MET A 121 -7.05 -8.79 -6.68
N ASN A 122 -7.78 -8.84 -7.80
CA ASN A 122 -9.22 -9.13 -7.79
C ASN A 122 -9.53 -10.57 -7.35
N GLN A 123 -8.68 -11.53 -7.71
CA GLN A 123 -8.85 -12.93 -7.31
C GLN A 123 -8.59 -13.17 -5.82
N HIS A 124 -7.60 -12.50 -5.23
CA HIS A 124 -7.12 -12.80 -3.88
C HIS A 124 -7.59 -11.84 -2.79
N LEU A 125 -7.95 -10.59 -3.11
CA LEU A 125 -8.37 -9.58 -2.12
C LEU A 125 -9.89 -9.61 -1.86
N ILE A 126 -10.38 -10.77 -1.45
CA ILE A 126 -11.79 -10.99 -1.08
C ILE A 126 -12.03 -10.44 0.33
N ASP A 127 -13.09 -9.64 0.52
CA ASP A 127 -13.28 -8.84 1.75
C ASP A 127 -13.27 -9.67 3.04
N ASP A 128 -14.03 -10.75 3.09
CA ASP A 128 -14.18 -11.59 4.28
C ASP A 128 -13.20 -12.78 4.36
N ALA A 129 -12.35 -12.98 3.35
CA ALA A 129 -11.37 -14.07 3.36
C ALA A 129 -10.09 -13.68 4.09
N MET A 130 -9.47 -14.61 4.81
CA MET A 130 -8.11 -14.41 5.32
C MET A 130 -7.10 -14.44 4.17
N LEU A 131 -6.16 -13.50 4.17
CA LEU A 131 -5.11 -13.39 3.16
C LEU A 131 -3.82 -14.03 3.70
N HIS A 132 -3.28 -15.00 2.97
CA HIS A 132 -1.92 -15.49 3.23
C HIS A 132 -0.90 -14.50 2.65
N TYR A 133 -0.61 -13.45 3.42
CA TYR A 133 0.15 -12.28 2.95
C TYR A 133 1.46 -12.65 2.24
N GLN A 134 2.29 -13.49 2.85
CA GLN A 134 3.59 -13.86 2.30
C GLN A 134 3.49 -14.53 0.93
N GLN A 135 2.55 -15.46 0.75
CA GLN A 135 2.34 -16.11 -0.54
C GLN A 135 1.81 -15.10 -1.58
N PHE A 136 0.78 -14.34 -1.19
CA PHE A 136 0.17 -13.33 -2.05
C PHE A 136 1.20 -12.30 -2.54
N ILE A 137 2.00 -11.73 -1.63
CA ILE A 137 2.95 -10.67 -1.97
C ILE A 137 4.11 -11.19 -2.82
N THR A 138 4.50 -12.46 -2.65
CA THR A 138 5.54 -13.10 -3.45
C THR A 138 5.11 -13.26 -4.90
N ASP A 139 3.88 -13.72 -5.13
CA ASP A 139 3.34 -13.88 -6.48
C ASP A 139 2.99 -12.55 -7.12
N LEU A 140 2.43 -11.62 -6.35
CA LEU A 140 2.14 -10.25 -6.82
C LEU A 140 3.42 -9.51 -7.23
N ALA A 141 4.52 -9.66 -6.48
CA ALA A 141 5.79 -9.01 -6.79
C ALA A 141 6.33 -9.39 -8.17
N LYS A 142 6.18 -10.66 -8.58
CA LYS A 142 6.60 -11.12 -9.92
C LYS A 142 5.83 -10.38 -11.01
N LEU A 143 4.51 -10.23 -10.84
CA LEU A 143 3.65 -9.52 -11.79
C LEU A 143 3.95 -8.02 -11.82
N MET A 144 4.21 -7.41 -10.66
CA MET A 144 4.61 -6.00 -10.58
C MET A 144 5.95 -5.73 -11.25
N VAL A 145 6.93 -6.61 -11.08
CA VAL A 145 8.21 -6.50 -11.78
C VAL A 145 8.01 -6.62 -13.29
N GLU A 146 7.11 -7.51 -13.73
CA GLU A 146 6.81 -7.69 -15.15
C GLU A 146 6.13 -6.47 -15.77
N GLU A 147 5.10 -5.90 -15.11
CA GLU A 147 4.22 -4.88 -15.70
C GLU A 147 4.61 -3.44 -15.34
N MET A 148 5.36 -3.22 -14.26
CA MET A 148 5.70 -1.88 -13.74
C MET A 148 7.12 -1.81 -13.18
N ALA A 149 8.07 -2.39 -13.92
CA ALA A 149 9.51 -2.44 -13.59
C ALA A 149 10.11 -1.06 -13.22
N ASP A 150 9.63 0.01 -13.85
CA ASP A 150 10.09 1.38 -13.64
C ASP A 150 9.72 1.92 -12.24
N GLN A 151 8.63 1.42 -11.66
CA GLN A 151 8.12 1.81 -10.34
C GLN A 151 8.78 1.03 -9.19
N ILE A 152 9.43 -0.10 -9.48
CA ILE A 152 10.01 -0.96 -8.43
C ILE A 152 11.00 -0.22 -7.52
N PRO A 153 11.93 0.62 -8.01
CA PRO A 153 12.86 1.34 -7.13
C PRO A 153 12.17 2.28 -6.13
N ILE A 154 11.13 2.98 -6.57
CA ILE A 154 10.37 3.87 -5.68
C ILE A 154 9.51 3.07 -4.71
N MET A 155 8.96 1.92 -5.12
CA MET A 155 8.24 1.01 -4.24
C MET A 155 9.13 0.45 -3.14
N VAL A 156 10.35 0.00 -3.47
CA VAL A 156 11.32 -0.49 -2.47
C VAL A 156 11.71 0.64 -1.52
N THR A 157 12.01 1.83 -2.04
CA THR A 157 12.37 3.00 -1.21
C THR A 157 11.25 3.37 -0.24
N THR A 158 10.00 3.33 -0.71
CA THR A 158 8.82 3.56 0.13
C THR A 158 8.65 2.45 1.15
N ALA A 159 8.78 1.17 0.76
CA ALA A 159 8.67 0.05 1.68
C ALA A 159 9.73 0.09 2.80
N LEU A 160 10.94 0.61 2.52
CA LEU A 160 12.01 0.78 3.52
C LEU A 160 11.62 1.71 4.67
N THR A 161 10.70 2.66 4.46
CA THR A 161 10.21 3.54 5.53
C THR A 161 9.29 2.79 6.49
N TYR A 162 8.41 1.92 5.96
CA TYR A 162 7.52 1.06 6.73
C TYR A 162 8.24 0.05 7.63
N GLY A 163 9.51 -0.24 7.38
CA GLY A 163 10.35 -1.00 8.30
C GLY A 163 10.58 -0.32 9.66
N LYS A 164 10.17 0.95 9.84
CA LYS A 164 10.13 1.67 11.14
C LYS A 164 8.71 1.87 11.69
N SER A 165 7.70 1.27 11.07
CA SER A 165 6.30 1.45 11.50
C SER A 165 6.10 1.07 12.97
N ALA A 166 5.18 1.77 13.65
CA ALA A 166 4.78 1.43 15.00
C ALA A 166 4.19 0.01 15.09
N TRP A 167 3.53 -0.45 14.03
CA TRP A 167 2.88 -1.76 13.98
C TRP A 167 3.83 -2.84 13.48
N ALA A 168 4.07 -3.86 14.31
CA ALA A 168 4.99 -4.94 13.97
C ALA A 168 4.59 -5.72 12.70
N PRO A 169 3.31 -6.02 12.46
CA PRO A 169 2.92 -6.77 11.27
C PRO A 169 3.16 -5.97 9.97
N ILE A 170 3.06 -4.65 10.01
CA ILE A 170 3.46 -3.78 8.89
C ILE A 170 4.98 -3.79 8.69
N ARG A 171 5.78 -3.78 9.77
CA ARG A 171 7.24 -3.96 9.65
C ARG A 171 7.58 -5.30 9.01
N ALA A 172 6.91 -6.38 9.41
CA ALA A 172 7.10 -7.72 8.83
C ALA A 172 6.74 -7.74 7.33
N SER A 173 5.57 -7.18 6.96
CA SER A 173 5.14 -7.05 5.57
C SER A 173 6.10 -6.24 4.71
N SER A 174 6.64 -5.15 5.25
CA SER A 174 7.67 -4.35 4.58
C SER A 174 8.89 -5.19 4.20
N ALA A 175 9.39 -6.00 5.13
CA ALA A 175 10.53 -6.87 4.86
C ALA A 175 10.22 -7.89 3.75
N LEU A 176 9.07 -8.58 3.85
CA LEU A 176 8.66 -9.58 2.85
C LEU A 176 8.49 -8.96 1.45
N PHE A 177 7.85 -7.79 1.37
CA PHE A 177 7.63 -7.10 0.10
C PHE A 177 8.95 -6.65 -0.55
N ILE A 178 9.89 -6.10 0.23
CA ILE A 178 11.21 -5.73 -0.27
C ILE A 178 11.96 -6.97 -0.80
N GLY A 179 11.97 -8.05 -0.03
CA GLY A 179 12.62 -9.30 -0.43
C GLY A 179 12.03 -9.86 -1.72
N ALA A 180 10.70 -9.92 -1.82
CA ALA A 180 9.99 -10.43 -2.99
C ALA A 180 10.21 -9.58 -4.24
N LEU A 181 10.16 -8.25 -4.12
CA LEU A 181 10.46 -7.34 -5.24
C LEU A 181 11.91 -7.50 -5.72
N TYR A 182 12.87 -7.53 -4.79
CA TYR A 182 14.28 -7.63 -5.14
C TYR A 182 14.61 -8.97 -5.80
N SER A 183 14.12 -10.08 -5.26
CA SER A 183 14.38 -11.42 -5.82
C SER A 183 13.72 -11.62 -7.18
N SER A 184 12.55 -11.02 -7.40
CA SER A 184 11.83 -11.11 -8.68
C SER A 184 12.43 -10.17 -9.74
N SER A 185 13.12 -9.11 -9.31
CA SER A 185 13.66 -8.08 -10.21
C SER A 185 14.82 -8.60 -11.08
N PRO A 186 14.88 -8.25 -12.37
CA PRO A 186 16.08 -8.44 -13.19
C PRO A 186 17.20 -7.48 -12.77
N SER A 187 18.44 -7.76 -13.20
CA SER A 187 19.64 -7.00 -12.78
C SER A 187 19.51 -5.49 -13.01
N TYR A 188 18.99 -5.05 -14.16
CA TYR A 188 18.83 -3.63 -14.49
C TYR A 188 17.86 -2.87 -13.55
N VAL A 189 16.92 -3.58 -12.92
CA VAL A 189 16.05 -3.01 -11.87
C VAL A 189 16.75 -3.04 -10.52
N ARG A 190 17.42 -4.15 -10.17
CA ARG A 190 18.17 -4.29 -8.91
C ARG A 190 19.26 -3.23 -8.77
N GLU A 191 19.94 -2.88 -9.85
CA GLU A 191 20.99 -1.86 -9.89
C GLU A 191 20.47 -0.45 -9.55
N ARG A 192 19.17 -0.20 -9.71
CA ARG A 192 18.51 1.07 -9.34
C ARG A 192 18.04 1.09 -7.88
N VAL A 193 18.19 -0.02 -7.17
CA VAL A 193 17.83 -0.17 -5.76
C VAL A 193 19.11 -0.18 -4.92
N SER A 194 19.14 0.62 -3.85
CA SER A 194 20.27 0.59 -2.91
C SER A 194 20.25 -0.73 -2.11
N LEU A 195 21.09 -1.68 -2.53
CA LEU A 195 21.28 -2.95 -1.80
C LEU A 195 21.81 -2.68 -0.38
N GLU A 196 22.64 -1.65 -0.19
CA GLU A 196 23.12 -1.23 1.12
C GLU A 196 21.95 -0.84 2.04
N ALA A 197 21.05 0.04 1.58
CA ALA A 197 19.90 0.48 2.35
C ALA A 197 18.94 -0.68 2.68
N VAL A 198 18.71 -1.57 1.71
CA VAL A 198 17.91 -2.80 1.89
C VAL A 198 18.54 -3.70 2.94
N THR A 199 19.82 -4.01 2.80
CA THR A 199 20.56 -4.89 3.73
C THR A 199 20.57 -4.31 5.13
N LEU A 200 20.86 -3.01 5.26
CA LEU A 200 20.85 -2.32 6.55
C LEU A 200 19.49 -2.40 7.23
N ARG A 201 18.41 -2.16 6.49
CA ARG A 201 17.05 -2.24 7.01
C ARG A 201 16.73 -3.65 7.51
N LEU A 202 16.97 -4.67 6.70
CA LEU A 202 16.68 -6.05 7.07
C LEU A 202 17.51 -6.52 8.27
N LEU A 203 18.78 -6.13 8.36
CA LEU A 203 19.64 -6.42 9.52
C LEU A 203 19.12 -5.77 10.82
N GLN A 204 18.54 -4.56 10.73
CA GLN A 204 17.85 -3.94 11.87
C GLN A 204 16.62 -4.76 12.27
N GLN A 205 15.81 -5.20 11.30
CA GLN A 205 14.58 -5.96 11.54
C GLN A 205 14.83 -7.40 12.03
N ILE A 206 15.97 -8.02 11.70
CA ILE A 206 16.38 -9.31 12.29
C ILE A 206 16.59 -9.19 13.82
N LYS A 207 16.84 -7.97 14.32
CA LYS A 207 16.97 -7.68 15.76
C LYS A 207 15.69 -7.10 16.38
N ASP A 208 14.57 -7.08 15.64
CA ASP A 208 13.30 -6.53 16.12
C ASP A 208 12.80 -7.27 17.36
N PRO A 209 12.13 -6.60 18.33
CA PRO A 209 11.54 -7.25 19.50
C PRO A 209 10.52 -8.33 19.12
N GLU A 210 9.81 -8.17 18.01
CA GLU A 210 8.74 -9.08 17.61
C GLU A 210 9.25 -10.25 16.76
N LYS A 211 8.89 -11.47 17.17
CA LYS A 211 9.36 -12.72 16.53
C LYS A 211 8.98 -12.80 15.05
N GLU A 212 7.80 -12.29 14.69
CA GLU A 212 7.27 -12.32 13.33
C GLU A 212 8.08 -11.41 12.39
N VAL A 213 8.48 -10.24 12.89
CA VAL A 213 9.33 -9.30 12.15
C VAL A 213 10.71 -9.91 11.91
N ARG A 214 11.31 -10.52 12.95
CA ARG A 214 12.61 -11.21 12.81
C ARG A 214 12.55 -12.33 11.78
N SER A 215 11.51 -13.17 11.83
CA SER A 215 11.31 -14.28 10.89
C SER A 215 11.16 -13.78 9.45
N SER A 216 10.31 -12.77 9.25
CA SER A 216 10.05 -12.16 7.93
C SER A 216 11.30 -11.50 7.35
N ALA A 217 12.06 -10.79 8.19
CA ALA A 217 13.32 -10.15 7.79
C ALA A 217 14.39 -11.18 7.44
N ALA A 218 14.54 -12.26 8.20
CA ALA A 218 15.48 -13.34 7.89
C ALA A 218 15.12 -14.03 6.56
N HIS A 219 13.83 -14.30 6.33
CA HIS A 219 13.36 -14.83 5.05
C HIS A 219 13.67 -13.87 3.90
N ALA A 220 13.27 -12.60 4.02
CA ALA A 220 13.56 -11.57 3.02
C ALA A 220 15.06 -11.40 2.75
N PHE A 221 15.90 -11.52 3.77
CA PHE A 221 17.35 -11.45 3.64
C PHE A 221 17.88 -12.61 2.79
N SER A 222 17.35 -13.83 2.97
CA SER A 222 17.71 -14.98 2.14
C SER A 222 17.35 -14.80 0.66
N LEU A 223 16.28 -14.05 0.38
CA LEU A 223 15.81 -13.73 -0.98
C LEU A 223 16.77 -12.81 -1.75
N LEU A 224 17.60 -12.02 -1.06
CA LEU A 224 18.55 -11.13 -1.71
C LEU A 224 19.68 -11.87 -2.44
N PHE A 225 19.98 -13.09 -1.99
CA PHE A 225 21.12 -13.89 -2.47
C PHE A 225 20.68 -15.13 -3.24
N THR A 226 19.39 -15.38 -3.37
CA THR A 226 18.88 -16.46 -4.22
C THR A 226 18.88 -16.00 -5.66
N SER A 227 19.42 -16.83 -6.56
CA SER A 227 19.36 -16.57 -7.99
C SER A 227 17.90 -16.46 -8.43
N PRO A 228 17.55 -15.53 -9.35
CA PRO A 228 16.20 -15.48 -9.91
C PRO A 228 15.90 -16.83 -10.58
N THR A 229 14.81 -17.46 -10.17
CA THR A 229 14.24 -18.66 -10.81
C THR A 229 13.54 -18.32 -12.10
#